data_AF-A0A3D9BWB2-F1
#
_entry.id   AF-A0A3D9BWB2-F1
#
_cell.length_a   1.000
_cell.length_b   1.000
_cell.length_c   1.000
_cell.angle_alpha   90.00
_cell.angle_beta   90.00
_cell.angle_gamma   90.00
#
_symmetry.space_group_name_H-M   'P 1'
#
loop_
_entity.id
_entity.type
_entity.pdbx_description
1 polymer ?
#
loop_
_entity_poly.entity_id
_entity_poly.type
_entity_poly.pdbx_seq_one_letter_code
_entity_poly.pdbx_strand_id
1 'polypeptide(L)'
;MTFELHIRTPEEIAAEKAEARAARLKAECRARIEARLDARTAQNLLVARLRSALSADQLAAFDAAEDWKLATIAECRRAIAEGDDPVWPEWPGGAADALVAEV
;
A
#
# COMPACT_ATOMS: atom_id res chain seq x y z
N MET A 1 32.98 -12.15 -37.20
CA MET A 1 32.35 -11.30 -36.17
C MET A 1 30.86 -11.50 -36.33
N THR A 2 30.28 -12.43 -35.56
CA THR A 2 28.87 -12.81 -35.69
C THR A 2 28.06 -11.82 -34.86
N PHE A 3 27.18 -11.05 -35.50
CA PHE A 3 26.20 -10.23 -34.80
C PHE A 3 24.98 -11.11 -34.52
N GLU A 4 24.80 -11.52 -33.27
CA GLU A 4 23.53 -12.08 -32.82
C GLU A 4 22.53 -10.94 -32.64
N LEU A 5 21.53 -10.89 -33.51
CA LEU A 5 20.41 -10.00 -33.37
C LEU A 5 19.47 -10.59 -32.30
N HIS A 6 19.63 -10.16 -31.05
CA HIS A 6 18.69 -10.46 -29.97
C HIS A 6 17.37 -9.70 -30.20
N ILE A 7 16.50 -10.24 -31.06
CA ILE A 7 15.13 -9.77 -31.20
C ILE A 7 14.33 -10.33 -30.02
N ARG A 8 13.88 -9.44 -29.13
CA ARG A 8 12.92 -9.83 -28.07
C ARG A 8 11.64 -10.35 -28.69
N THR A 9 11.19 -11.50 -28.20
CA THR A 9 9.91 -12.10 -28.54
C THR A 9 8.74 -11.25 -28.01
N PRO A 10 7.55 -11.35 -28.60
CA PRO A 10 6.35 -10.70 -28.06
C PRO A 10 6.06 -11.07 -26.60
N GLU A 11 6.39 -12.31 -26.20
CA GLU A 11 6.20 -12.83 -24.85
C GLU A 11 7.15 -12.15 -23.85
N GLU A 12 8.43 -11.99 -24.20
CA GLU A 12 9.41 -11.27 -23.37
C GLU A 12 9.01 -9.80 -23.18
N ILE A 13 8.50 -9.15 -24.24
CA ILE A 13 8.00 -7.78 -24.17
C ILE A 13 6.77 -7.70 -23.26
N ALA A 14 5.87 -8.69 -23.33
CA ALA A 14 4.68 -8.74 -22.48
C ALA A 14 5.05 -8.95 -21.01
N ALA A 15 6.01 -9.83 -20.72
CA ALA A 15 6.52 -10.07 -19.37
C ALA A 15 7.17 -8.82 -18.76
N GLU A 16 8.06 -8.15 -19.51
CA GLU A 16 8.72 -6.90 -19.07
C GLU A 16 7.71 -5.80 -18.75
N LYS A 17 6.66 -5.66 -19.58
CA LYS A 17 5.56 -4.71 -19.33
C LYS A 17 4.76 -5.07 -18.07
N ALA A 18 4.47 -6.34 -17.85
CA ALA A 18 3.77 -6.81 -16.66
C ALA A 18 4.59 -6.55 -15.38
N GLU A 19 5.90 -6.81 -15.41
CA GLU A 19 6.81 -6.50 -14.31
C GLU A 19 6.90 -5.01 -14.01
N ALA A 20 7.07 -4.18 -15.05
CA ALA A 20 7.09 -2.73 -14.91
C ALA A 20 5.77 -2.19 -14.32
N ARG A 21 4.63 -2.74 -14.75
CA ARG A 21 3.31 -2.41 -14.19
C ARG A 21 3.21 -2.83 -12.72
N ALA A 22 3.65 -4.04 -12.38
CA ALA A 22 3.62 -4.52 -11.00
C ALA A 22 4.52 -3.67 -10.08
N ALA A 23 5.70 -3.26 -10.55
CA ALA A 23 6.57 -2.36 -9.81
C ALA A 23 5.92 -0.98 -9.57
N ARG A 24 5.25 -0.42 -10.59
CA ARG A 24 4.50 0.83 -10.47
C ARG A 24 3.37 0.73 -9.45
N LEU A 25 2.57 -0.34 -9.49
CA LEU A 25 1.48 -0.57 -8.54
C LEU A 25 1.98 -0.72 -7.10
N LYS A 26 3.10 -1.44 -6.90
CA LYS A 26 3.74 -1.55 -5.58
C LYS A 26 4.19 -0.19 -5.06
N ALA A 27 4.76 0.66 -5.92
CA ALA A 27 5.18 2.01 -5.55
C ALA A 27 3.99 2.91 -5.21
N GLU A 28 2.90 2.86 -5.99
CA GLU A 28 1.67 3.62 -5.72
C GLU A 28 0.98 3.17 -4.42
N CYS A 29 0.88 1.87 -4.20
CA CYS A 29 0.37 1.30 -2.95
C CYS A 29 1.18 1.79 -1.74
N ARG A 30 2.52 1.77 -1.85
CA ARG A 30 3.41 2.29 -0.81
C ARG A 30 3.18 3.78 -0.57
N ALA A 31 3.15 4.59 -1.63
CA ALA A 31 2.96 6.03 -1.53
C ALA A 31 1.62 6.40 -0.88
N ARG A 32 0.55 5.66 -1.20
CA ARG A 32 -0.77 5.84 -0.56
C ARG A 32 -0.71 5.59 0.94
N ILE A 33 -0.11 4.47 1.35
CA ILE A 33 0.03 4.13 2.77
C ILE A 33 0.91 5.17 3.46
N GLU A 34 2.07 5.52 2.91
CA GLU A 34 2.98 6.49 3.51
C GLU A 34 2.38 7.91 3.61
N ALA A 35 1.46 8.29 2.72
CA ALA A 35 0.76 9.56 2.80
C ALA A 35 -0.22 9.68 3.99
N ARG A 36 -0.59 8.57 4.62
CA ARG A 36 -1.55 8.52 5.75
C ARG A 36 -0.96 7.90 7.01
N LEU A 37 -0.14 6.88 6.86
CA LEU A 37 0.47 6.07 7.90
C LEU A 37 1.93 5.83 7.52
N ASP A 38 2.76 6.87 7.62
CA ASP A 38 4.19 6.71 7.45
C ASP A 38 4.78 5.77 8.53
N ALA A 39 5.99 5.27 8.28
CA ALA A 39 6.62 4.28 9.14
C ALA A 39 6.79 4.74 10.60
N ARG A 40 7.03 6.04 10.84
CA ARG A 40 7.17 6.59 12.19
C ARG A 40 5.82 6.63 12.88
N THR A 41 4.81 7.18 12.21
CA THR A 41 3.43 7.26 12.72
C THR A 41 2.91 5.87 13.07
N ALA A 42 3.05 4.91 12.16
CA ALA A 42 2.64 3.52 12.38
C ALA A 42 3.36 2.88 13.58
N GLN A 43 4.68 3.10 13.70
CA GLN A 43 5.46 2.57 14.81
C GLN A 43 5.07 3.18 16.16
N ASN A 44 4.87 4.50 16.22
CA ASN A 44 4.47 5.20 17.44
C ASN A 44 3.08 4.74 17.90
N LEU A 45 2.12 4.63 16.98
CA LEU A 45 0.77 4.13 17.27
C LEU A 45 0.79 2.67 17.77
N LEU A 46 1.60 1.81 17.15
CA LEU A 46 1.77 0.43 17.60
C LEU A 46 2.34 0.39 19.03
N VAL A 47 3.35 1.21 19.34
CA VAL A 47 3.91 1.31 20.69
C VAL A 47 2.87 1.84 21.68
N ALA A 48 2.08 2.86 21.31
CA ALA A 48 1.00 3.38 22.15
C ALA A 48 -0.05 2.31 22.46
N ARG A 49 -0.45 1.51 21.45
CA ARG A 49 -1.35 0.36 21.64
C ARG A 49 -0.75 -0.68 22.59
N LEU A 50 0.50 -1.09 22.37
CA LEU A 50 1.19 -2.07 23.22
C LEU A 50 1.30 -1.62 24.67
N ARG A 51 1.41 -0.32 24.89
CA ARG A 51 1.44 0.30 26.23
C ARG A 51 0.06 0.58 26.81
N SER A 52 -1.02 0.21 26.12
CA SER A 52 -2.40 0.54 26.49
C SER A 52 -2.61 2.04 26.72
N ALA A 53 -1.91 2.88 25.94
CA ALA A 53 -1.96 4.33 26.06
C ALA A 53 -3.05 4.97 25.18
N LEU A 54 -3.71 4.18 24.32
CA LEU A 54 -4.81 4.64 23.49
C LEU A 54 -6.13 4.54 24.25
N SER A 55 -6.96 5.57 24.16
CA SER A 55 -8.36 5.51 24.59
C SER A 55 -9.17 4.51 23.74
N ALA A 56 -10.40 4.21 24.15
CA ALA A 56 -11.29 3.34 23.36
C ALA A 56 -11.55 3.90 21.95
N ASP A 57 -11.76 5.21 21.84
CA ASP A 57 -12.00 5.88 20.56
C ASP A 57 -10.75 5.89 19.67
N GLN A 58 -9.57 6.12 20.27
CA GLN A 58 -8.30 6.04 19.56
C GLN A 58 -7.97 4.61 19.10
N LEU A 59 -8.35 3.60 19.89
CA LEU A 59 -8.17 2.19 19.50
C LEU A 59 -9.07 1.84 18.31
N ALA A 60 -10.33 2.26 18.32
CA ALA A 60 -11.23 2.07 17.18
C ALA A 60 -10.73 2.79 15.91
N ALA A 61 -10.22 4.02 16.06
CA ALA A 61 -9.60 4.75 14.96
C ALA A 61 -8.34 4.06 14.42
N PHE A 62 -7.51 3.50 15.31
CA PHE A 62 -6.34 2.72 14.93
C PHE A 62 -6.74 1.45 14.16
N ASP A 63 -7.74 0.71 14.64
CA ASP A 63 -8.22 -0.51 13.98
C ASP A 63 -8.75 -0.19 12.57
N ALA A 64 -9.55 0.89 12.42
CA ALA A 64 -10.02 1.34 11.11
C ALA A 64 -8.88 1.73 10.15
N ALA A 65 -7.82 2.36 10.67
CA ALA A 65 -6.65 2.74 9.90
C ALA A 65 -5.83 1.52 9.43
N GLU A 66 -5.67 0.50 10.29
CA GLU A 66 -5.02 -0.77 9.93
C GLU A 66 -5.86 -1.58 8.95
N ASP A 67 -7.19 -1.64 9.11
CA ASP A 67 -8.10 -2.29 8.16
C ASP A 67 -8.00 -1.67 6.77
N TRP A 68 -7.98 -0.33 6.69
CA TRP A 68 -7.77 0.39 5.42
C TRP A 68 -6.41 0.04 4.77
N LYS A 69 -5.34 -0.01 5.55
CA LYS A 69 -3.99 -0.36 5.06
C LYS A 69 -3.96 -1.79 4.53
N LEU A 70 -4.57 -2.74 5.24
CA LEU A 70 -4.69 -4.13 4.79
C LEU A 70 -5.53 -4.24 3.51
N ALA A 71 -6.65 -3.52 3.42
CA ALA A 71 -7.45 -3.44 2.20
C ALA A 71 -6.68 -2.85 1.02
N THR A 72 -5.87 -1.81 1.25
CA THR A 72 -5.02 -1.19 0.22
C THR A 72 -3.97 -2.17 -0.30
N ILE A 73 -3.35 -2.96 0.60
CA ILE A 73 -2.38 -4.01 0.23
C ILE A 73 -3.07 -5.14 -0.55
N ALA A 74 -4.26 -5.57 -0.09
CA ALA A 74 -5.04 -6.60 -0.76
C ALA A 74 -5.43 -6.18 -2.18
N GLU A 75 -5.87 -4.94 -2.34
CA GLU A 75 -6.25 -4.37 -3.62
C GLU A 75 -5.06 -4.24 -4.59
N CYS A 76 -3.90 -3.81 -4.09
CA CYS A 76 -2.67 -3.80 -4.87
C CYS A 76 -2.31 -5.21 -5.39
N ARG A 77 -2.45 -6.24 -4.55
CA ARG A 77 -2.20 -7.63 -4.94
C ARG A 77 -3.22 -8.11 -5.98
N ARG A 78 -4.50 -7.78 -5.81
CA ARG A 78 -5.57 -8.07 -6.77
C ARG A 78 -5.25 -7.46 -8.13
N ALA A 79 -4.99 -6.15 -8.19
CA ALA A 79 -4.69 -5.42 -9.42
C ALA A 79 -3.44 -5.95 -10.15
N ILE A 80 -2.43 -6.45 -9.41
CA ILE A 80 -1.26 -7.11 -10.00
C ILE A 80 -1.64 -8.47 -10.58
N ALA A 81 -2.41 -9.28 -9.85
CA ALA A 81 -2.77 -10.64 -10.27
C ALA A 81 -3.75 -10.65 -11.45
N GLU A 82 -4.74 -9.75 -11.45
CA GLU A 82 -5.80 -9.70 -12.46
C GLU A 82 -5.41 -8.86 -13.68
N GLY A 83 -4.40 -7.99 -13.55
CA GLY A 83 -3.99 -7.10 -14.63
C GLY A 83 -4.86 -5.84 -14.78
N ASP A 84 -5.87 -5.68 -13.92
CA ASP A 84 -6.84 -4.59 -13.93
C ASP A 84 -6.42 -3.40 -13.06
N ASP A 85 -7.02 -2.24 -13.31
CA ASP A 85 -6.76 -1.05 -12.52
C ASP A 85 -7.27 -1.21 -11.07
N PRO A 86 -6.49 -0.70 -10.09
CA PRO A 86 -6.84 -0.80 -8.68
C PRO A 86 -8.02 0.11 -8.32
N VAL A 87 -8.96 -0.42 -7.55
CA VAL A 87 -10.07 0.29 -6.91
C VAL A 87 -9.67 0.56 -5.46
N TRP A 88 -8.93 1.64 -5.25
CA TRP A 88 -8.35 1.95 -3.95
C TRP A 88 -9.43 2.18 -2.87
N PRO A 89 -9.29 1.58 -1.68
CA PRO A 89 -10.22 1.83 -0.59
C PRO A 89 -10.08 3.27 -0.09
N GLU A 90 -11.21 3.86 0.31
CA GLU A 90 -11.25 5.19 0.89
C GLU A 90 -10.68 5.18 2.31
N TRP A 91 -9.89 6.20 2.63
CA TRP A 91 -9.40 6.41 3.99
C TRP A 91 -10.59 6.70 4.93
N PRO A 92 -10.67 6.08 6.12
CA PRO A 92 -11.79 6.27 7.06
C PRO A 92 -11.99 7.72 7.52
N GLY A 93 -10.95 8.54 7.47
CA GLY A 93 -11.01 9.95 7.83
C GLY A 93 -11.36 10.19 9.30
N GLY A 94 -11.74 11.43 9.64
CA GLY A 94 -12.34 11.77 10.93
C GLY A 94 -11.45 11.41 12.12
N ALA A 95 -11.88 10.43 12.92
CA ALA A 95 -11.11 9.95 14.08
C ALA A 95 -9.73 9.39 13.69
N ALA A 96 -9.59 8.79 12.51
CA ALA A 96 -8.30 8.30 12.03
C ALA A 96 -7.35 9.45 11.62
N ASP A 97 -7.89 10.53 11.05
CA ASP A 97 -7.09 11.74 10.78
C ASP A 97 -6.64 12.40 12.09
N ALA A 98 -7.53 12.51 13.08
CA ALA A 98 -7.21 13.05 14.39
C ALA A 98 -6.13 12.20 15.09
N LEU A 99 -6.29 10.88 15.07
CA LEU A 99 -5.32 9.96 15.68
C LEU A 99 -3.93 10.09 15.05
N VAL A 100 -3.83 10.14 13.71
CA VAL A 100 -2.54 10.29 13.01
C VAL A 100 -1.89 11.63 13.31
N ALA A 101 -2.67 12.70 13.47
CA ALA A 101 -2.15 14.03 13.77
C ALA A 101 -1.60 14.19 15.20
N GLU A 102 -1.95 13.29 16.12
CA GLU A 102 -1.54 13.33 17.53
C GLU A 102 -0.17 12.67 17.81
N VAL A 103 0.49 12.11 16.79
CA VAL A 103 1.58 11.12 16.93
C VAL A 103 2.95 11.58 16.42
#